data_AF-A0A4Y7IJ46-F1
#
_entry.id   AF-A0A4Y7IJ46-F1
#
_cell.length_a   1.000
_cell.length_b   1.000
_cell.length_c   1.000
_cell.angle_alpha   90.00
_cell.angle_beta   90.00
_cell.angle_gamma   90.00
#
_symmetry.space_group_name_H-M   'P 1'
#
loop_
_entity.id
_entity.type
_entity.pdbx_description
1 polymer ?
#
loop_
_entity_poly.entity_id
_entity_poly.type
_entity_poly.pdbx_seq_one_letter_code
_entity_poly.pdbx_strand_id
1 'polypeptide(L)'
;MRKPYGSKIKIETMKCRVGNKKCSLQQSTKKRSLPTTDCDICCSESGFCRECCCILCCKTIDSGYQGYNFIRCQAKGNENLNYVCGHIAHIECALRTYMAGTIGGSIGLDAEYYCRRCDKRTDLIPYVEPILQTCESHNSKDDIDKILNMVFCILRGSRKEKAKKLLKRSNLVLAKLNGGNCLDEIWNVEDNNISGVSAGSREIVESQHPKDSTVYITSDHHRVDSSKLDDEINKVLADLIESQEDEYRIAMDNLNAQKKVLLDLYQQLETDRSELAKRTSSEIDQVVDNLIHDFSSKVNQIKIEVGKLKEMEKVAKGFGMVPKDTLKAHFGLQIEN
;
A
#
# COMPACT_ATOMS: atom_id res chain seq x y z
N MET A 1 31.14 -1.56 -55.27
CA MET A 1 30.73 -2.76 -54.51
C MET A 1 30.72 -2.42 -53.02
N ARG A 2 29.53 -2.22 -52.45
CA ARG A 2 29.33 -1.87 -51.03
C ARG A 2 29.39 -3.15 -50.20
N LYS A 3 30.29 -3.21 -49.20
CA LYS A 3 30.31 -4.27 -48.20
C LYS A 3 29.07 -4.14 -47.29
N PRO A 4 28.32 -5.22 -47.03
CA PRO A 4 27.18 -5.13 -46.13
C PRO A 4 27.66 -5.16 -44.68
N TYR A 5 27.29 -4.13 -43.92
CA TYR A 5 27.41 -4.08 -42.47
C TYR A 5 26.35 -5.01 -41.88
N GLY A 6 26.72 -6.27 -41.65
CA GLY A 6 25.94 -7.20 -40.85
C GLY A 6 26.20 -6.93 -39.37
N SER A 7 25.43 -6.02 -38.77
CA SER A 7 25.39 -5.84 -37.32
C SER A 7 24.87 -7.13 -36.68
N LYS A 8 25.78 -7.93 -36.11
CA LYS A 8 25.45 -9.08 -35.27
C LYS A 8 24.57 -8.58 -34.12
N ILE A 9 23.29 -8.95 -34.14
CA ILE A 9 22.39 -8.81 -32.98
C ILE A 9 23.02 -9.68 -31.88
N LYS A 10 23.65 -9.04 -30.89
CA LYS A 10 24.04 -9.72 -29.65
C LYS A 10 22.75 -10.19 -29.01
N ILE A 11 22.49 -11.49 -29.08
CA ILE A 11 21.49 -12.13 -28.21
C ILE A 11 22.11 -12.11 -26.83
N GLU A 12 21.92 -11.01 -26.09
CA GLU A 12 22.21 -10.98 -24.68
C GLU A 12 21.35 -12.06 -24.03
N THR A 13 22.02 -13.05 -23.45
CA THR A 13 21.39 -14.05 -22.61
C THR A 13 20.86 -13.31 -21.41
N MET A 14 19.56 -12.98 -21.41
CA MET A 14 18.91 -12.29 -20.30
C MET A 14 18.94 -13.19 -19.06
N LYS A 15 19.93 -12.98 -18.20
CA LYS A 15 20.05 -13.67 -16.91
C LYS A 15 19.21 -12.92 -15.87
N CYS A 16 18.60 -13.68 -14.98
CA CYS A 16 17.95 -13.15 -13.78
C CYS A 16 18.93 -12.31 -12.96
N ARG A 17 18.60 -11.03 -12.71
CA ARG A 17 19.46 -10.08 -11.97
C ARG A 17 19.76 -10.52 -10.53
N VAL A 18 18.79 -11.20 -9.89
CA VAL A 18 18.91 -11.68 -8.51
C VAL A 18 19.39 -13.14 -8.43
N GLY A 19 19.85 -13.72 -9.54
CA GLY A 19 20.37 -15.09 -9.56
C GLY A 19 19.34 -16.19 -9.32
N ASN A 20 18.03 -15.88 -9.29
CA ASN A 20 16.99 -16.88 -9.10
C ASN A 20 16.95 -17.84 -10.30
N LYS A 21 17.35 -19.10 -10.06
CA LYS A 21 17.39 -20.19 -11.06
C LYS A 21 16.01 -20.56 -11.62
N LYS A 22 14.94 -20.31 -10.86
CA LYS A 22 13.55 -20.55 -11.28
C LYS A 22 12.92 -19.36 -11.99
N CYS A 23 13.63 -18.24 -12.14
CA CYS A 23 13.10 -17.05 -12.82
C CYS A 23 12.66 -17.37 -14.25
N SER A 24 11.56 -16.77 -14.71
CA SER A 24 11.03 -16.96 -16.06
C SER A 24 12.07 -16.67 -17.16
N LEU A 25 13.00 -15.74 -16.91
CA LEU A 25 14.13 -15.42 -17.80
C LEU A 25 15.15 -16.56 -17.92
N GLN A 26 15.32 -17.37 -16.86
CA GLN A 26 16.20 -18.54 -16.87
C GLN A 26 15.54 -19.76 -17.55
N GLN A 27 14.20 -19.81 -17.56
CA GLN A 27 13.44 -20.87 -18.22
C GLN A 27 13.22 -20.61 -19.72
N SER A 28 13.34 -19.35 -20.17
CA SER A 28 13.11 -18.94 -21.55
C SER A 28 14.35 -19.14 -22.44
N THR A 29 14.60 -20.37 -22.87
CA THR A 29 15.31 -20.62 -24.13
C THR A 29 14.38 -20.56 -25.36
N LYS A 30 13.03 -20.51 -25.19
CA LYS A 30 12.10 -20.65 -26.34
C LYS A 30 10.73 -19.93 -26.32
N LYS A 31 10.40 -18.99 -25.44
CA LYS A 31 9.13 -18.21 -25.58
C LYS A 31 9.40 -16.72 -25.63
N ARG A 32 9.14 -16.10 -26.79
CA ARG A 32 9.13 -14.64 -26.99
C ARG A 32 8.05 -14.04 -26.07
N SER A 33 8.45 -13.53 -24.92
CA SER A 33 7.67 -12.55 -24.19
C SER A 33 7.56 -11.28 -25.03
N LEU A 34 6.38 -10.67 -25.07
CA LEU A 34 6.16 -9.36 -25.71
C LEU A 34 7.20 -8.35 -25.19
N PRO A 35 7.59 -7.32 -25.98
CA PRO A 35 8.55 -6.31 -25.55
C PRO A 35 8.03 -5.64 -24.27
N THR A 36 8.68 -5.94 -23.16
CA THR A 36 8.41 -5.34 -21.86
C THR A 36 9.24 -4.07 -21.76
N THR A 37 8.65 -2.95 -21.30
CA THR A 37 9.40 -1.70 -21.10
C THR A 37 10.55 -1.89 -20.12
N ASP A 38 11.72 -1.31 -20.35
CA ASP A 38 12.69 -1.14 -19.27
C ASP A 38 12.07 -0.23 -18.19
N CYS A 39 11.75 -0.76 -17.00
CA CYS A 39 11.35 0.06 -15.84
C CYS A 39 12.63 0.60 -15.21
N ASP A 40 12.93 1.86 -15.48
CA ASP A 40 14.06 2.59 -14.92
C ASP A 40 13.92 2.97 -13.44
N ILE A 41 12.71 2.96 -12.88
CA ILE A 41 12.49 3.31 -11.46
C ILE A 41 12.74 2.12 -10.55
N CYS A 42 12.05 1.02 -10.83
CA CYS A 42 12.00 -0.15 -9.96
C CYS A 42 12.98 -1.24 -10.39
N CYS A 43 13.33 -1.31 -11.68
CA CYS A 43 14.25 -2.33 -12.19
C CYS A 43 15.68 -1.84 -12.34
N SER A 44 15.99 -0.60 -11.97
CA SER A 44 17.36 -0.09 -11.84
C SER A 44 18.05 -0.59 -10.56
N GLU A 45 17.27 -0.95 -9.53
CA GLU A 45 17.77 -1.45 -8.25
C GLU A 45 18.56 -2.77 -8.40
N SER A 46 19.76 -2.82 -7.83
CA SER A 46 20.73 -3.92 -8.00
C SER A 46 20.28 -5.27 -7.41
N GLY A 47 19.22 -5.27 -6.59
CA GLY A 47 18.60 -6.44 -5.98
C GLY A 47 17.20 -6.77 -6.48
N PHE A 48 16.74 -6.16 -7.58
CA PHE A 48 15.38 -6.37 -8.09
C PHE A 48 15.37 -7.04 -9.45
N CYS A 49 14.54 -8.07 -9.60
CA CYS A 49 14.24 -8.68 -10.88
C CYS A 49 12.74 -8.66 -11.12
N ARG A 50 12.29 -7.84 -12.07
CA ARG A 50 10.86 -7.72 -12.45
C ARG A 50 10.15 -9.05 -12.67
N GLU A 51 10.86 -10.02 -13.20
CA GLU A 51 10.30 -11.32 -13.59
C GLU A 51 10.14 -12.29 -12.43
N CYS A 52 10.72 -12.00 -11.27
CA CYS A 52 10.61 -12.89 -10.12
C CYS A 52 10.59 -12.20 -8.75
N CYS A 53 10.60 -10.87 -8.66
CA CYS A 53 10.52 -10.12 -7.41
C CYS A 53 9.16 -9.43 -7.25
N CYS A 54 8.65 -9.45 -6.04
CA CYS A 54 7.50 -8.64 -5.63
C CYS A 54 7.89 -7.15 -5.62
N ILE A 55 7.16 -6.30 -6.33
CA ILE A 55 7.37 -4.84 -6.37
C ILE A 55 7.18 -4.15 -5.01
N LEU A 56 6.46 -4.78 -4.08
CA LEU A 56 6.12 -4.19 -2.78
C LEU A 56 7.14 -4.52 -1.68
N CYS A 57 7.77 -5.69 -1.73
CA CYS A 57 8.72 -6.13 -0.70
C CYS A 57 10.09 -6.53 -1.23
N CYS A 58 10.32 -6.42 -2.55
CA CYS A 58 11.54 -6.76 -3.28
C CYS A 58 11.98 -8.24 -3.20
N LYS A 59 11.32 -9.07 -2.39
CA LYS A 59 11.62 -10.50 -2.25
C LYS A 59 11.16 -11.29 -3.45
N THR A 60 11.87 -12.40 -3.71
CA THR A 60 11.53 -13.32 -4.79
C THR A 60 10.21 -14.04 -4.53
N ILE A 61 9.43 -14.20 -5.58
CA ILE A 61 8.23 -15.04 -5.61
C ILE A 61 8.66 -16.51 -5.65
N ASP A 62 8.04 -17.34 -4.82
CA ASP A 62 8.16 -18.79 -4.94
C ASP A 62 7.19 -19.34 -5.99
N SER A 63 7.73 -19.86 -7.09
CA SER A 63 6.94 -20.49 -8.15
C SER A 63 6.50 -21.92 -7.80
N GLY A 64 6.88 -22.45 -6.64
CA GLY A 64 6.53 -23.80 -6.19
C GLY A 64 5.04 -24.00 -5.90
N TYR A 65 4.33 -22.94 -5.52
CA TYR A 65 2.92 -22.98 -5.11
C TYR A 65 1.95 -22.65 -6.25
N GLN A 66 2.07 -23.35 -7.39
CA GLN A 66 1.16 -23.29 -8.56
C GLN A 66 0.76 -21.88 -9.10
N GLY A 67 1.36 -20.79 -8.63
CA GLY A 67 1.10 -19.43 -9.08
C GLY A 67 0.01 -18.64 -8.36
N TYR A 68 -0.58 -19.15 -7.27
CA TYR A 68 -1.71 -18.48 -6.59
C TYR A 68 -1.31 -17.38 -5.58
N ASN A 69 -0.03 -17.32 -5.20
CA ASN A 69 0.45 -16.38 -4.18
C ASN A 69 0.89 -15.02 -4.76
N PHE A 70 0.76 -14.80 -6.07
CA PHE A 70 1.23 -13.58 -6.71
C PHE A 70 0.39 -13.14 -7.92
N ILE A 71 0.23 -11.83 -8.08
CA ILE A 71 -0.37 -11.24 -9.28
C ILE A 71 0.69 -10.58 -10.14
N ARG A 72 0.57 -10.77 -11.46
CA ARG A 72 1.33 -10.02 -12.46
C ARG A 72 0.42 -9.00 -13.13
N CYS A 73 0.82 -7.73 -13.13
CA CYS A 73 0.07 -6.68 -13.80
C CYS A 73 0.08 -6.89 -15.32
N GLN A 74 -1.11 -7.05 -15.90
CA GLN A 74 -1.30 -7.26 -17.34
C GLN A 74 -1.72 -5.99 -18.09
N ALA A 75 -1.70 -4.84 -17.42
CA ALA A 75 -2.06 -3.56 -18.03
C ALA A 75 -1.16 -3.28 -19.25
N LYS A 76 -1.81 -3.02 -20.39
CA LYS A 76 -1.15 -2.59 -21.62
C LYS A 76 -0.82 -1.10 -21.55
N GLY A 77 0.28 -0.73 -22.19
CA GLY A 77 0.63 0.66 -22.44
C GLY A 77 -0.38 1.36 -23.36
N ASN A 78 -0.15 2.66 -23.54
CA ASN A 78 -0.91 3.52 -24.44
C ASN A 78 -1.02 2.89 -25.83
N GLU A 79 -2.12 3.14 -26.54
CA GLU A 79 -2.59 2.45 -27.77
C GLU A 79 -1.55 2.30 -28.90
N ASN A 80 -0.46 3.09 -28.87
CA ASN A 80 0.60 3.09 -29.88
C ASN A 80 1.82 2.23 -29.54
N LEU A 81 1.91 1.61 -28.35
CA LEU A 81 2.96 0.64 -28.04
C LEU A 81 2.39 -0.63 -27.42
N ASN A 82 2.71 -1.78 -28.04
CA ASN A 82 2.32 -3.11 -27.59
C ASN A 82 3.19 -3.62 -26.41
N TYR A 83 3.26 -2.86 -25.30
CA TYR A 83 3.97 -3.27 -24.09
C TYR A 83 3.01 -3.55 -22.92
N VAL A 84 3.44 -4.43 -22.01
CA VAL A 84 2.71 -4.80 -20.79
C VAL A 84 3.51 -4.39 -19.56
N CYS A 85 2.85 -3.88 -18.52
CA CYS A 85 3.50 -3.43 -17.28
C CYS A 85 4.26 -4.57 -16.57
N GLY A 86 3.71 -5.77 -16.48
CA GLY A 86 4.44 -7.00 -16.12
C GLY A 86 5.03 -7.07 -14.69
N HIS A 87 4.84 -6.05 -13.84
CA HIS A 87 5.30 -6.09 -12.45
C HIS A 87 4.51 -7.11 -11.64
N ILE A 88 5.20 -7.79 -10.75
CA ILE A 88 4.65 -8.86 -9.91
C ILE A 88 4.50 -8.35 -8.49
N ALA A 89 3.45 -8.72 -7.80
CA ALA A 89 3.29 -8.54 -6.36
C ALA A 89 2.86 -9.85 -5.71
N HIS A 90 3.38 -10.16 -4.52
CA HIS A 90 2.71 -11.13 -3.65
C HIS A 90 1.31 -10.63 -3.34
N ILE A 91 0.31 -11.50 -3.42
CA ILE A 91 -1.08 -11.14 -3.08
C ILE A 91 -1.15 -10.68 -1.62
N GLU A 92 -0.48 -11.39 -0.71
CA GLU A 92 -0.43 -11.02 0.70
C GLU A 92 0.17 -9.61 0.91
N CYS A 93 1.28 -9.30 0.22
CA CYS A 93 1.85 -7.95 0.29
C CYS A 93 0.85 -6.91 -0.22
N ALA A 94 0.17 -7.18 -1.34
CA ALA A 94 -0.80 -6.25 -1.91
C ALA A 94 -2.00 -6.04 -0.98
N LEU A 95 -2.52 -7.08 -0.34
CA LEU A 95 -3.60 -6.97 0.65
C LEU A 95 -3.14 -6.15 1.87
N ARG A 96 -1.95 -6.44 2.42
CA ARG A 96 -1.42 -5.75 3.61
C ARG A 96 -1.10 -4.28 3.38
N THR A 97 -0.77 -3.89 2.15
CA THR A 97 -0.49 -2.49 1.80
C THR A 97 -1.68 -1.79 1.15
N TYR A 98 -2.89 -2.35 1.25
CA TYR A 98 -4.11 -1.78 0.67
C TYR A 98 -4.02 -1.52 -0.86
N MET A 99 -3.29 -2.38 -1.55
CA MET A 99 -3.17 -2.39 -3.02
C MET A 99 -4.01 -3.51 -3.65
N ALA A 100 -4.68 -4.35 -2.87
CA ALA A 100 -5.58 -5.40 -3.36
C ALA A 100 -6.81 -5.57 -2.47
N GLY A 101 -7.92 -6.00 -3.05
CA GLY A 101 -9.17 -6.35 -2.35
C GLY A 101 -10.28 -5.34 -2.58
N THR A 102 -11.21 -5.24 -1.63
CA THR A 102 -12.26 -4.21 -1.62
C THR A 102 -11.89 -3.14 -0.60
N ILE A 103 -11.55 -1.94 -1.08
CA ILE A 103 -10.97 -0.86 -0.27
C ILE A 103 -11.72 0.43 -0.58
N GLY A 104 -12.22 1.10 0.45
CA GLY A 104 -12.84 2.43 0.33
C GLY A 104 -11.83 3.55 0.06
N GLY A 105 -12.27 4.80 0.20
CA GLY A 105 -11.42 5.99 0.03
C GLY A 105 -11.10 6.32 -1.42
N SER A 106 -10.05 7.14 -1.63
CA SER A 106 -9.71 7.74 -2.93
C SER A 106 -9.26 6.73 -3.99
N ILE A 107 -8.68 5.58 -3.59
CA ILE A 107 -8.32 4.50 -4.53
C ILE A 107 -9.56 3.70 -4.91
N GLY A 108 -10.48 3.43 -3.99
CA GLY A 108 -11.79 2.81 -4.27
C GLY A 108 -11.69 1.52 -5.08
N LEU A 109 -11.20 0.44 -4.47
CA LEU A 109 -11.09 -0.88 -5.11
C LEU A 109 -12.31 -1.76 -4.79
N ASP A 110 -12.72 -2.60 -5.73
CA ASP A 110 -13.77 -3.60 -5.55
C ASP A 110 -13.31 -4.96 -6.07
N ALA A 111 -12.77 -5.81 -5.18
CA ALA A 111 -12.08 -7.06 -5.52
C ALA A 111 -11.04 -6.88 -6.65
N GLU A 112 -10.19 -5.86 -6.52
CA GLU A 112 -9.22 -5.44 -7.55
C GLU A 112 -7.82 -5.33 -6.98
N TYR A 113 -6.80 -5.43 -7.83
CA TYR A 113 -5.41 -5.09 -7.54
C TYR A 113 -5.01 -3.80 -8.23
N TYR A 114 -4.42 -2.87 -7.48
CA TYR A 114 -3.84 -1.63 -7.94
C TYR A 114 -2.32 -1.77 -8.11
N CYS A 115 -1.83 -1.63 -9.34
CA CYS A 115 -0.41 -1.76 -9.62
C CYS A 115 0.35 -0.48 -9.24
N ARG A 116 1.22 -0.56 -8.24
CA ARG A 116 2.06 0.56 -7.76
C ARG A 116 2.97 1.19 -8.82
N ARG A 117 3.22 0.51 -9.95
CA ARG A 117 4.06 1.05 -11.04
C ARG A 117 3.29 1.88 -12.05
N CYS A 118 2.17 1.36 -12.55
CA CYS A 118 1.46 1.97 -13.68
C CYS A 118 0.10 2.55 -13.29
N ASP A 119 -0.26 2.46 -12.01
CA ASP A 119 -1.50 3.00 -11.45
C ASP A 119 -2.77 2.45 -12.12
N LYS A 120 -2.64 1.28 -12.77
CA LYS A 120 -3.75 0.54 -13.37
C LYS A 120 -4.27 -0.53 -12.44
N ARG A 121 -5.58 -0.75 -12.52
CA ARG A 121 -6.31 -1.77 -11.77
C ARG A 121 -6.37 -3.08 -12.55
N THR A 122 -6.47 -4.19 -11.84
CA THR A 122 -6.66 -5.52 -12.40
C THR A 122 -7.75 -6.23 -11.60
N ASP A 123 -8.78 -6.73 -12.26
CA ASP A 123 -9.85 -7.48 -11.61
C ASP A 123 -9.30 -8.79 -11.03
N LEU A 124 -9.54 -9.06 -9.75
CA LEU A 124 -9.05 -10.26 -9.07
C LEU A 124 -10.04 -11.42 -9.14
N ILE A 125 -11.30 -11.19 -9.51
CA ILE A 125 -12.30 -12.26 -9.59
C ILE A 125 -11.85 -13.42 -10.51
N PRO A 126 -11.36 -13.17 -11.75
CA PRO A 126 -10.88 -14.26 -12.62
C PRO A 126 -9.64 -14.96 -12.07
N TYR A 127 -8.92 -14.33 -11.14
CA TYR A 127 -7.76 -14.89 -10.48
C TYR A 127 -8.14 -15.81 -9.32
N VAL A 128 -9.26 -15.53 -8.62
CA VAL A 128 -9.74 -16.31 -7.48
C VAL A 128 -10.32 -17.67 -7.90
N GLU A 129 -11.01 -17.76 -9.04
CA GLU A 129 -11.63 -19.01 -9.51
C GLU A 129 -10.62 -20.17 -9.63
N PRO A 130 -9.48 -20.03 -10.34
CA PRO A 130 -8.46 -21.08 -10.40
C PRO A 130 -7.82 -21.40 -9.04
N ILE A 131 -7.73 -20.43 -8.14
CA ILE A 131 -7.13 -20.63 -6.80
C ILE A 131 -7.98 -21.56 -5.95
N LEU A 132 -9.31 -21.40 -6.03
CA LEU A 132 -10.23 -22.31 -5.37
C LEU A 132 -10.16 -23.73 -5.96
N GLN A 133 -9.97 -23.86 -7.28
CA GLN A 133 -9.74 -25.17 -7.92
C GLN A 133 -8.42 -25.82 -7.49
N THR A 134 -7.37 -25.03 -7.26
CA THR A 134 -6.10 -25.54 -6.73
C THR A 134 -6.28 -26.16 -5.34
N CYS A 135 -7.18 -25.62 -4.50
CA CYS A 135 -7.50 -26.24 -3.21
C CYS A 135 -8.07 -27.66 -3.35
N GLU A 136 -8.76 -27.97 -4.45
CA GLU A 136 -9.28 -29.30 -4.78
C GLU A 136 -8.15 -30.32 -4.99
N SER A 137 -6.95 -29.86 -5.35
CA SER A 137 -5.77 -30.68 -5.62
C SER A 137 -4.76 -30.74 -4.46
N HIS A 138 -4.99 -30.01 -3.37
CA HIS A 138 -4.08 -29.92 -2.22
C HIS A 138 -4.64 -30.69 -1.02
N ASN A 139 -3.84 -31.58 -0.42
CA ASN A 139 -4.26 -32.41 0.72
C ASN A 139 -3.86 -31.84 2.10
N SER A 140 -3.39 -30.59 2.15
CA SER A 140 -2.91 -29.94 3.37
C SER A 140 -3.96 -28.98 3.91
N LYS A 141 -4.54 -29.30 5.08
CA LYS A 141 -5.56 -28.47 5.74
C LYS A 141 -5.06 -27.04 5.99
N ASP A 142 -3.80 -26.90 6.42
CA ASP A 142 -3.19 -25.60 6.70
C ASP A 142 -3.00 -24.75 5.44
N ASP A 143 -2.70 -25.38 4.31
CA ASP A 143 -2.55 -24.66 3.05
C ASP A 143 -3.91 -24.24 2.47
N ILE A 144 -4.93 -25.11 2.58
CA ILE A 144 -6.31 -24.76 2.22
C ILE A 144 -6.80 -23.58 3.06
N ASP A 145 -6.57 -23.59 4.38
CA ASP A 145 -6.99 -22.50 5.27
C ASP A 145 -6.32 -21.17 4.89
N LYS A 146 -5.00 -21.18 4.62
CA LYS A 146 -4.29 -19.98 4.14
C LYS A 146 -4.85 -19.46 2.82
N ILE A 147 -5.13 -20.34 1.87
CA ILE A 147 -5.70 -19.96 0.58
C ILE A 147 -7.10 -19.36 0.77
N LEU A 148 -7.96 -19.99 1.57
CA LEU A 148 -9.30 -19.50 1.84
C LEU A 148 -9.27 -18.12 2.53
N ASN A 149 -8.40 -17.92 3.52
CA ASN A 149 -8.19 -16.63 4.16
C ASN A 149 -7.78 -15.54 3.16
N MET A 150 -6.89 -15.86 2.22
CA MET A 150 -6.52 -14.94 1.15
C MET A 150 -7.72 -14.60 0.24
N VAL A 151 -8.51 -15.61 -0.15
CA VAL A 151 -9.72 -15.42 -0.96
C VAL A 151 -10.75 -14.56 -0.23
N PHE A 152 -10.96 -14.79 1.08
CA PHE A 152 -11.83 -13.96 1.91
C PHE A 152 -11.39 -12.49 1.91
N CYS A 153 -10.10 -12.23 2.10
CA CYS A 153 -9.56 -10.87 2.07
C CYS A 153 -9.76 -10.17 0.72
N ILE A 154 -9.69 -10.91 -0.40
CA ILE A 154 -9.92 -10.35 -1.74
C ILE A 154 -11.40 -10.00 -1.95
N LEU A 155 -12.31 -10.91 -1.59
CA LEU A 155 -13.72 -10.83 -1.99
C LEU A 155 -14.62 -10.11 -0.98
N ARG A 156 -14.23 -10.05 0.31
CA ARG A 156 -15.06 -9.46 1.36
C ARG A 156 -15.41 -8.00 1.03
N GLY A 157 -16.69 -7.66 1.23
CA GLY A 157 -17.21 -6.30 0.98
C GLY A 157 -17.46 -5.97 -0.49
N SER A 158 -17.09 -6.85 -1.43
CA SER A 158 -17.26 -6.59 -2.86
C SER A 158 -18.74 -6.41 -3.23
N ARG A 159 -19.02 -5.43 -4.10
CA ARG A 159 -20.37 -5.21 -4.64
C ARG A 159 -20.66 -6.10 -5.85
N LYS A 160 -19.64 -6.69 -6.46
CA LYS A 160 -19.74 -7.56 -7.64
C LYS A 160 -20.44 -8.88 -7.28
N GLU A 161 -21.51 -9.23 -8.01
CA GLU A 161 -22.27 -10.47 -7.76
C GLU A 161 -21.42 -11.75 -7.90
N LYS A 162 -20.46 -11.76 -8.85
CA LYS A 162 -19.52 -12.88 -8.98
C LYS A 162 -18.67 -13.07 -7.72
N ALA A 163 -18.17 -11.97 -7.13
CA ALA A 163 -17.41 -12.03 -5.90
C ALA A 163 -18.25 -12.56 -4.73
N LYS A 164 -19.52 -12.13 -4.61
CA LYS A 164 -20.44 -12.65 -3.59
C LYS A 164 -20.69 -14.16 -3.74
N LYS A 165 -20.86 -14.65 -4.98
CA LYS A 165 -21.03 -16.09 -5.27
C LYS A 165 -19.80 -16.89 -4.89
N LEU A 166 -18.61 -16.44 -5.29
CA LEU A 166 -17.35 -17.08 -4.94
C LEU A 166 -17.12 -17.08 -3.42
N LEU A 167 -17.42 -15.96 -2.75
CA LEU A 167 -17.32 -15.84 -1.29
C LEU A 167 -18.23 -16.85 -0.57
N LYS A 168 -19.47 -17.05 -1.05
CA LYS A 168 -20.38 -18.07 -0.52
C LYS A 168 -19.80 -19.49 -0.71
N ARG A 169 -19.28 -19.80 -1.90
CA ARG A 169 -18.61 -21.08 -2.17
C ARG A 169 -17.42 -21.31 -1.24
N SER A 170 -16.56 -20.31 -1.04
CA SER A 170 -15.41 -20.40 -0.14
C SER A 170 -15.82 -20.63 1.33
N ASN A 171 -16.91 -20.00 1.79
CA ASN A 171 -17.44 -20.24 3.14
C ASN A 171 -17.96 -21.67 3.31
N LEU A 172 -18.62 -22.24 2.30
CA LEU A 172 -19.08 -23.63 2.34
C LEU A 172 -17.90 -24.60 2.45
N VAL A 173 -16.83 -24.37 1.68
CA VAL A 173 -15.60 -25.15 1.73
C VAL A 173 -14.98 -25.09 3.13
N LEU A 174 -14.85 -23.90 3.72
CA LEU A 174 -14.32 -23.72 5.07
C LEU A 174 -15.17 -24.47 6.12
N ALA A 175 -16.49 -24.39 6.02
CA ALA A 175 -17.40 -25.08 6.94
C ALA A 175 -17.20 -26.61 6.88
N LYS A 176 -17.10 -27.18 5.67
CA LYS A 176 -16.83 -28.61 5.49
C LYS A 176 -15.44 -29.01 6.01
N LEU A 177 -14.41 -28.16 5.82
CA LEU A 177 -13.05 -28.38 6.33
C LEU A 177 -13.00 -28.41 7.88
N ASN A 178 -13.88 -27.65 8.53
CA ASN A 178 -14.02 -27.61 9.98
C ASN A 178 -14.93 -28.72 10.53
N GLY A 179 -15.87 -29.23 9.72
CA GLY A 179 -16.79 -30.31 10.05
C GLY A 179 -16.19 -31.73 10.03
N GLY A 180 -14.94 -31.89 9.59
CA GLY A 180 -14.24 -33.19 9.60
C GLY A 180 -14.58 -34.10 8.42
N ASN A 181 -15.23 -33.59 7.38
CA ASN A 181 -15.55 -34.34 6.16
C ASN A 181 -14.27 -34.74 5.39
N CYS A 182 -14.34 -35.84 4.64
CA CYS A 182 -13.25 -36.25 3.74
C CYS A 182 -13.01 -35.16 2.67
N LEU A 183 -11.73 -34.88 2.35
CA LEU A 183 -11.31 -33.83 1.40
C LEU A 183 -12.03 -33.93 0.04
N ASP A 184 -12.32 -35.14 -0.43
CA ASP A 184 -12.98 -35.39 -1.71
C ASP A 184 -14.47 -34.98 -1.72
N GLU A 185 -15.13 -34.94 -0.55
CA GLU A 185 -16.55 -34.53 -0.42
C GLU A 185 -16.72 -33.01 -0.25
N ILE A 186 -15.62 -32.29 0.01
CA ILE A 186 -15.64 -30.84 0.22
C ILE A 186 -16.08 -30.12 -1.07
N TRP A 187 -15.63 -30.63 -2.21
CA TRP A 187 -15.71 -29.97 -3.52
C TRP A 187 -16.90 -30.41 -4.37
N ASN A 188 -17.59 -31.49 -3.98
CA ASN A 188 -18.92 -31.80 -4.48
C ASN A 188 -19.92 -30.76 -3.95
N VAL A 189 -19.99 -29.64 -4.65
CA VAL A 189 -21.04 -28.64 -4.49
C VAL A 189 -21.98 -28.85 -5.67
N GLU A 190 -23.00 -29.69 -5.47
CA GLU A 190 -24.14 -29.67 -6.40
C GLU A 190 -24.77 -28.29 -6.30
N ASP A 191 -24.67 -27.50 -7.37
CA ASP A 191 -25.34 -26.19 -7.50
C ASP A 191 -26.87 -26.30 -7.60
N ASN A 192 -27.45 -27.45 -7.24
CA ASN A 192 -28.88 -27.73 -7.34
C ASN A 192 -29.48 -28.07 -5.97
N ASN A 193 -30.57 -27.35 -5.66
CA ASN A 193 -31.55 -27.56 -4.58
C ASN A 193 -31.40 -26.70 -3.31
N ILE A 194 -31.68 -25.40 -3.46
CA ILE A 194 -32.61 -24.73 -2.53
C ILE A 194 -33.92 -24.51 -3.29
N SER A 195 -34.63 -25.60 -3.57
CA SER A 195 -36.04 -25.56 -3.90
C SER A 195 -36.64 -26.95 -3.68
N GLY A 196 -37.62 -27.04 -2.78
CA GLY A 196 -38.49 -28.19 -2.66
C GLY A 196 -38.00 -29.32 -1.75
N VAL A 197 -38.41 -29.28 -0.48
CA VAL A 197 -38.88 -30.51 0.17
C VAL A 197 -40.39 -30.49 0.13
N SER A 198 -40.91 -31.52 -0.50
CA SER A 198 -42.26 -31.69 -1.00
C SER A 198 -43.16 -32.42 0.02
N ALA A 199 -44.42 -31.97 0.02
CA ALA A 199 -45.67 -32.73 0.13
C ALA A 199 -45.92 -33.68 1.31
N GLY A 200 -47.00 -33.36 2.02
CA GLY A 200 -47.89 -34.32 2.67
C GLY A 200 -49.35 -33.87 2.57
N SER A 201 -50.04 -34.37 1.54
CA SER A 201 -51.47 -34.74 1.51
C SER A 201 -52.57 -33.66 1.43
N ARG A 202 -53.40 -33.84 0.38
CA ARG A 202 -54.73 -33.24 0.13
C ARG A 202 -55.70 -33.49 1.30
N GLU A 203 -56.51 -32.48 1.65
CA GLU A 203 -57.95 -32.44 1.34
C GLU A 203 -58.57 -31.09 1.73
N ILE A 204 -59.61 -30.71 0.98
CA ILE A 204 -60.29 -29.42 0.94
C ILE A 204 -61.33 -29.36 2.06
N VAL A 205 -61.25 -28.37 2.96
CA VAL A 205 -62.43 -27.78 3.62
C VAL A 205 -62.20 -26.28 3.85
N GLU A 206 -63.16 -25.51 3.35
CA GLU A 206 -63.35 -24.07 3.45
C GLU A 206 -63.61 -23.61 4.89
N SER A 207 -62.95 -22.54 5.38
CA SER A 207 -63.46 -21.55 6.34
C SER A 207 -62.43 -20.49 6.76
N GLN A 208 -62.77 -19.21 6.48
CA GLN A 208 -62.63 -17.98 7.30
C GLN A 208 -61.32 -17.64 8.05
N HIS A 209 -60.80 -16.43 7.76
CA HIS A 209 -59.82 -15.59 8.52
C HIS A 209 -60.11 -15.54 10.06
N PRO A 210 -59.17 -15.20 10.97
CA PRO A 210 -58.23 -14.05 10.88
C PRO A 210 -56.80 -14.18 11.50
N LYS A 211 -55.90 -13.30 11.02
CA LYS A 211 -54.72 -12.68 11.71
C LYS A 211 -53.64 -13.58 12.34
N ASP A 212 -52.40 -13.48 11.82
CA ASP A 212 -51.27 -13.15 12.67
C ASP A 212 -50.14 -12.41 11.92
N SER A 213 -49.35 -11.69 12.69
CA SER A 213 -48.64 -10.46 12.37
C SER A 213 -47.33 -10.66 11.60
N THR A 214 -47.27 -10.15 10.37
CA THR A 214 -46.00 -9.92 9.66
C THR A 214 -45.31 -8.71 10.28
N VAL A 215 -44.31 -8.96 11.13
CA VAL A 215 -43.35 -7.92 11.55
C VAL A 215 -42.51 -7.57 10.33
N TYR A 216 -42.87 -6.47 9.67
CA TYR A 216 -41.97 -5.78 8.76
C TYR A 216 -40.80 -5.25 9.59
N ILE A 217 -39.66 -5.96 9.59
CA ILE A 217 -38.38 -5.35 9.98
C ILE A 217 -38.08 -4.35 8.86
N THR A 218 -38.46 -3.10 9.10
CA THR A 218 -38.32 -1.95 8.23
C THR A 218 -36.87 -1.85 7.73
N SER A 219 -36.70 -2.12 6.43
CA SER A 219 -35.49 -1.88 5.63
C SER A 219 -34.98 -0.43 5.75
N ASP A 220 -35.82 0.50 6.21
CA ASP A 220 -35.51 1.91 6.33
C ASP A 220 -34.68 2.24 7.57
N HIS A 221 -34.83 1.51 8.68
CA HIS A 221 -33.99 1.74 9.87
C HIS A 221 -32.53 1.39 9.62
N HIS A 222 -32.25 0.26 8.96
CA HIS A 222 -30.87 -0.12 8.61
C HIS A 222 -30.20 0.83 7.62
N ARG A 223 -30.97 1.46 6.71
CA ARG A 223 -30.43 2.45 5.75
C ARG A 223 -30.09 3.77 6.43
N VAL A 224 -30.96 4.25 7.33
CA VAL A 224 -30.73 5.48 8.11
C VAL A 224 -29.54 5.29 9.05
N ASP A 225 -29.46 4.15 9.74
CA ASP A 225 -28.36 3.82 10.66
C ASP A 225 -27.03 3.67 9.91
N SER A 226 -27.04 3.07 8.72
CA SER A 226 -25.85 2.97 7.85
C SER A 226 -25.37 4.35 7.38
N SER A 227 -26.28 5.23 6.95
CA SER A 227 -25.89 6.59 6.52
C SER A 227 -25.35 7.42 7.67
N LYS A 228 -25.92 7.29 8.87
CA LYS A 228 -25.43 7.99 10.06
C LYS A 228 -24.03 7.51 10.45
N LEU A 229 -23.77 6.22 10.35
CA LEU A 229 -22.44 5.66 10.58
C LEU A 229 -21.43 6.18 9.54
N ASP A 230 -21.81 6.26 8.27
CA ASP A 230 -20.96 6.82 7.21
C ASP A 230 -20.63 8.29 7.48
N ASP A 231 -21.61 9.10 7.91
CA ASP A 231 -21.41 10.50 8.28
C ASP A 231 -20.49 10.66 9.51
N GLU A 232 -20.66 9.81 10.53
CA GLU A 232 -19.79 9.78 11.71
C GLU A 232 -18.34 9.43 11.34
N ILE A 233 -18.14 8.43 10.48
CA ILE A 233 -16.81 8.04 9.99
C ILE A 233 -16.20 9.18 9.16
N ASN A 234 -16.96 9.77 8.23
CA ASN A 234 -16.49 10.88 7.41
C ASN A 234 -16.08 12.09 8.25
N LYS A 235 -16.84 12.38 9.30
CA LYS A 235 -16.50 13.44 10.26
C LYS A 235 -15.19 13.13 10.98
N VAL A 236 -15.03 11.94 11.55
CA VAL A 236 -13.78 11.55 12.23
C VAL A 236 -12.58 11.64 11.29
N LEU A 237 -12.74 11.24 10.03
CA LEU A 237 -11.68 11.36 9.03
C LEU A 237 -11.36 12.81 8.67
N ALA A 238 -12.37 13.67 8.54
CA ALA A 238 -12.18 15.10 8.29
C ALA A 238 -11.45 15.78 9.46
N ASP A 239 -11.90 15.53 10.71
CA ASP A 239 -11.28 16.05 11.93
C ASP A 239 -9.81 15.59 12.04
N LEU A 240 -9.51 14.34 11.67
CA LEU A 240 -8.15 13.81 11.65
C LEU A 240 -7.26 14.49 10.59
N ILE A 241 -7.79 14.73 9.39
CA ILE A 241 -7.06 15.43 8.32
C ILE A 241 -6.75 16.86 8.78
N GLU A 242 -7.76 17.59 9.28
CA GLU A 242 -7.60 18.96 9.77
C GLU A 242 -6.53 19.03 10.87
N SER A 243 -6.59 18.12 11.85
CA SER A 243 -5.59 18.04 12.92
C SER A 243 -4.18 17.78 12.40
N GLN A 244 -4.00 16.90 11.41
CA GLN A 244 -2.68 16.59 10.84
C GLN A 244 -2.13 17.75 9.99
N GLU A 245 -2.99 18.42 9.23
CA GLU A 245 -2.63 19.60 8.45
C GLU A 245 -2.21 20.76 9.36
N ASP A 246 -2.88 20.94 10.50
CA ASP A 246 -2.53 21.93 11.51
C ASP A 246 -1.17 21.63 12.16
N GLU A 247 -0.93 20.39 12.60
CA GLU A 247 0.37 19.97 13.13
C GLU A 247 1.49 20.18 12.09
N TYR A 248 1.26 19.80 10.84
CA TYR A 248 2.22 20.00 9.76
C TYR A 248 2.52 21.48 9.54
N ARG A 249 1.48 22.33 9.48
CA ARG A 249 1.63 23.78 9.29
C ARG A 249 2.44 24.40 10.43
N ILE A 250 2.12 24.06 11.67
CA ILE A 250 2.86 24.53 12.86
C ILE A 250 4.33 24.08 12.80
N ALA A 251 4.60 22.82 12.46
CA ALA A 251 5.97 22.34 12.31
C ALA A 251 6.72 23.09 11.22
N MET A 252 6.10 23.23 10.04
CA MET A 252 6.68 23.90 8.88
C MET A 252 7.03 25.35 9.19
N ASP A 253 6.12 26.11 9.80
CA ASP A 253 6.31 27.52 10.12
C ASP A 253 7.45 27.71 11.12
N ASN A 254 7.46 26.93 12.21
CA ASN A 254 8.49 27.05 13.25
C ASN A 254 9.87 26.57 12.76
N LEU A 255 9.94 25.48 11.99
CA LEU A 255 11.21 25.00 11.41
C LEU A 255 11.77 26.01 10.40
N ASN A 256 10.92 26.62 9.58
CA ASN A 256 11.36 27.66 8.64
C ASN A 256 11.80 28.94 9.35
N ALA A 257 11.13 29.33 10.45
CA ALA A 257 11.57 30.44 11.29
C ALA A 257 12.95 30.17 11.91
N GLN A 258 13.16 28.98 12.47
CA GLN A 258 14.46 28.57 13.03
C GLN A 258 15.56 28.52 11.96
N LYS A 259 15.25 28.02 10.76
CA LYS A 259 16.15 28.04 9.61
C LYS A 259 16.56 29.47 9.25
N LYS A 260 15.60 30.41 9.24
CA LYS A 260 15.88 31.82 8.96
C LYS A 260 16.84 32.42 9.99
N VAL A 261 16.60 32.19 11.29
CA VAL A 261 17.49 32.63 12.36
C VAL A 261 18.92 32.12 12.13
N LEU A 262 19.08 30.85 11.79
CA LEU A 262 20.40 30.27 11.50
C LEU A 262 21.07 30.90 10.29
N LEU A 263 20.33 31.10 9.19
CA LEU A 263 20.86 31.75 7.99
C LEU A 263 21.33 33.18 8.27
N ASP A 264 20.53 33.95 9.00
CA ASP A 264 20.86 35.33 9.38
C ASP A 264 22.15 35.36 10.24
N LEU A 265 22.30 34.42 11.19
CA LEU A 265 23.51 34.28 12.00
C LEU A 265 24.75 33.89 11.18
N TYR A 266 24.61 32.95 10.23
CA TYR A 266 25.72 32.57 9.35
C TYR A 266 26.16 33.73 8.44
N GLN A 267 25.21 34.49 7.89
CA GLN A 267 25.49 35.65 7.06
C GLN A 267 26.20 36.75 7.86
N GLN A 268 25.77 36.98 9.10
CA GLN A 268 26.43 37.93 9.98
C GLN A 268 27.85 37.49 10.31
N LEU A 269 28.08 36.19 10.59
CA LEU A 269 29.41 35.66 10.86
C LEU A 269 30.36 35.82 9.65
N GLU A 270 29.85 35.66 8.43
CA GLU A 270 30.62 35.87 7.21
C GLU A 270 30.98 37.35 6.98
N THR A 271 30.07 38.25 7.34
CA THR A 271 30.30 39.70 7.31
C THR A 271 31.41 40.10 8.27
N ASP A 272 31.31 39.68 9.54
CA ASP A 272 32.33 39.93 10.56
C ASP A 272 33.71 39.38 10.17
N ARG A 273 33.75 38.17 9.59
CA ARG A 273 34.98 37.55 9.10
C ARG A 273 35.62 38.37 7.98
N SER A 274 34.80 38.91 7.10
CA SER A 274 35.27 39.76 5.99
C SER A 274 35.80 41.10 6.48
N GLU A 275 35.21 41.68 7.53
CA GLU A 275 35.71 42.90 8.17
C GLU A 275 37.04 42.66 8.89
N LEU A 276 37.16 41.54 9.60
CA LEU A 276 38.40 41.13 10.27
C LEU A 276 39.55 40.94 9.26
N ALA A 277 39.27 40.33 8.11
CA ALA A 277 40.26 40.09 7.06
C ALA A 277 40.75 41.36 6.34
N LYS A 278 39.98 42.45 6.35
CA LYS A 278 40.30 43.70 5.64
C LYS A 278 41.23 44.65 6.42
N ARG A 279 41.48 44.40 7.71
CA ARG A 279 42.27 45.32 8.54
C ARG A 279 43.75 44.95 8.53
N THR A 280 44.58 45.87 8.03
CA THR A 280 46.05 45.72 7.95
C THR A 280 46.74 46.59 9.01
N SER A 281 47.34 45.94 10.01
CA SER A 281 48.57 46.30 10.76
C SER A 281 48.74 47.68 11.47
N SER A 282 47.77 48.60 11.53
CA SER A 282 48.03 49.93 12.15
C SER A 282 47.02 50.43 13.19
N GLU A 283 45.94 49.72 13.50
CA GLU A 283 44.94 50.22 14.46
C GLU A 283 44.49 49.15 15.48
N ILE A 284 44.97 49.36 16.72
CA ILE A 284 44.27 49.15 18.00
C ILE A 284 43.96 47.68 18.38
N ASP A 285 44.85 47.08 19.16
CA ASP A 285 44.71 45.76 19.81
C ASP A 285 43.32 45.56 20.47
N GLN A 286 42.80 46.59 21.14
CA GLN A 286 41.49 46.55 21.81
C GLN A 286 40.30 46.35 20.86
N VAL A 287 40.38 46.86 19.63
CA VAL A 287 39.28 46.75 18.65
C VAL A 287 39.29 45.36 18.02
N VAL A 288 40.47 44.80 17.79
CA VAL A 288 40.63 43.42 17.30
C VAL A 288 40.14 42.42 18.35
N ASP A 289 40.47 42.62 19.62
CA ASP A 289 40.00 41.77 20.72
C ASP A 289 38.47 41.76 20.85
N ASN A 290 37.82 42.93 20.72
CA ASN A 290 36.36 43.03 20.74
C ASN A 290 35.72 42.26 19.56
N LEU A 291 36.29 42.36 18.35
CA LEU A 291 35.82 41.62 17.17
C LEU A 291 35.98 40.11 17.33
N ILE A 292 37.10 39.64 17.90
CA ILE A 292 37.32 38.22 18.18
C ILE A 292 36.31 37.72 19.22
N HIS A 293 36.05 38.50 20.26
CA HIS A 293 35.03 38.19 21.26
C HIS A 293 33.63 38.06 20.62
N ASP A 294 33.24 39.03 19.79
CA ASP A 294 31.94 39.04 19.10
C ASP A 294 31.80 37.85 18.14
N PHE A 295 32.87 37.52 17.41
CA PHE A 295 32.93 36.33 16.55
C PHE A 295 32.75 35.04 17.36
N SER A 296 33.45 34.89 18.49
CA SER A 296 33.33 33.73 19.38
C SER A 296 31.92 33.60 19.97
N SER A 297 31.33 34.72 20.39
CA SER A 297 29.95 34.78 20.89
C SER A 297 28.95 34.30 19.83
N LYS A 298 29.07 34.77 18.57
CA LYS A 298 28.22 34.35 17.45
C LYS A 298 28.37 32.87 17.12
N VAL A 299 29.59 32.34 17.14
CA VAL A 299 29.82 30.89 16.95
C VAL A 299 29.11 30.08 18.04
N ASN A 300 29.15 30.53 19.29
CA ASN A 300 28.44 29.86 20.38
C ASN A 300 26.93 29.98 20.22
N GLN A 301 26.41 31.12 19.79
CA GLN A 301 24.99 31.29 19.48
C GLN A 301 24.53 30.34 18.37
N ILE A 302 25.29 30.20 17.28
CA ILE A 302 24.98 29.25 16.20
C ILE A 302 24.92 27.82 16.74
N LYS A 303 25.86 27.42 17.61
CA LYS A 303 25.83 26.07 18.23
C LYS A 303 24.55 25.85 19.03
N ILE A 304 24.09 26.86 19.77
CA ILE A 304 22.84 26.80 20.55
C ILE A 304 21.63 26.66 19.59
N GLU A 305 21.55 27.50 18.57
CA GLU A 305 20.42 27.49 17.62
C GLU A 305 20.37 26.21 16.77
N VAL A 306 21.53 25.62 16.42
CA VAL A 306 21.60 24.30 15.79
C VAL A 306 21.12 23.21 16.74
N GLY A 307 21.45 23.33 18.04
CA GLY A 307 20.93 22.44 19.07
C GLY A 307 19.39 22.47 19.15
N LYS A 308 18.80 23.67 19.16
CA LYS A 308 17.34 23.85 19.13
C LYS A 308 16.73 23.24 17.87
N LEU A 309 17.31 23.45 16.70
CA LEU A 309 16.81 22.86 15.46
C LEU A 309 16.75 21.32 15.53
N LYS A 310 17.80 20.67 16.07
CA LYS A 310 17.81 19.22 16.26
C LYS A 310 16.73 18.71 17.21
N GLU A 311 16.42 19.50 18.24
CA GLU A 311 15.30 19.20 19.13
C GLU A 311 13.96 19.34 18.41
N MET A 312 13.80 20.39 17.60
CA MET A 312 12.61 20.63 16.78
C MET A 312 12.38 19.52 15.75
N GLU A 313 13.44 19.01 15.09
CA GLU A 313 13.38 17.93 14.09
C GLU A 313 12.76 16.62 14.63
N LYS A 314 12.69 16.45 15.96
CA LYS A 314 12.05 15.27 16.58
C LYS A 314 10.57 15.16 16.25
N VAL A 315 9.89 16.25 15.84
CA VAL A 315 8.49 16.22 15.37
C VAL A 315 8.29 15.37 14.12
N ALA A 316 9.37 15.00 13.40
CA ALA A 316 9.29 14.02 12.31
C ALA A 316 8.76 12.64 12.75
N LYS A 317 8.77 12.34 14.05
CA LYS A 317 8.17 11.13 14.63
C LYS A 317 6.69 11.30 15.02
N GLY A 318 6.10 12.46 14.75
CA GLY A 318 4.75 12.87 15.18
C GLY A 318 4.77 13.65 16.49
N PHE A 319 3.87 14.64 16.61
CA PHE A 319 3.80 15.52 17.78
C PHE A 319 3.53 14.74 19.07
N GLY A 320 2.67 13.72 19.03
CA GLY A 320 2.39 12.87 20.19
C GLY A 320 3.60 12.11 20.77
N MET A 321 4.70 11.98 20.01
CA MET A 321 5.94 11.31 20.45
C MET A 321 7.00 12.29 20.97
N VAL A 322 6.75 13.60 20.91
CA VAL A 322 7.66 14.65 21.36
C VAL A 322 7.32 15.06 22.80
N PRO A 323 8.30 15.22 23.70
CA PRO A 323 8.02 15.68 25.06
C PRO A 323 7.23 16.99 25.10
N LYS A 324 6.24 17.11 26.00
CA LYS A 324 5.38 18.30 26.13
C LYS A 324 6.19 19.60 26.29
N ASP A 325 7.31 19.54 27.02
CA ASP A 325 8.19 20.70 27.23
C ASP A 325 8.82 21.20 25.92
N THR A 326 9.23 20.27 25.04
CA THR A 326 9.79 20.59 23.71
C THR A 326 8.72 21.21 22.81
N LEU A 327 7.50 20.67 22.83
CA LEU A 327 6.36 21.22 22.07
C LEU A 327 5.99 22.62 22.53
N LYS A 328 5.96 22.85 23.84
CA LYS A 328 5.70 24.17 24.40
C LYS A 328 6.81 25.16 24.07
N ALA A 329 8.07 24.75 24.20
CA ALA A 329 9.23 25.62 24.02
C ALA A 329 9.44 26.05 22.56
N HIS A 330 9.16 25.18 21.60
CA HIS A 330 9.51 25.42 20.19
C HIS A 330 8.33 25.55 19.24
N PHE A 331 7.14 25.11 19.65
CA PHE A 331 5.94 25.11 18.78
C PHE A 331 4.75 25.83 19.42
N GLY A 332 4.89 26.37 20.64
CA GLY A 332 3.85 27.16 21.31
C GLY A 332 2.61 26.36 21.71
N LEU A 333 2.67 25.02 21.68
CA LEU A 333 1.54 24.16 22.01
C LEU A 333 1.43 23.97 23.52
N GLN A 334 0.28 24.38 24.09
CA GLN A 334 -0.10 24.03 25.46
C GLN A 334 -0.97 22.78 25.42
N ILE A 335 -0.42 21.65 25.84
CA ILE A 335 -1.19 20.40 25.97
C ILE A 335 -1.73 20.33 27.39
N GLU A 336 -3.00 20.70 27.57
CA GLU A 336 -3.73 20.48 28.82
C GLU A 336 -3.72 18.99 29.18
N ASN A 337 -3.68 18.69 30.49
CA ASN A 337 -3.50 17.32 31.00
C ASN A 337 -4.74 16.45 30.89
#